data_AF-A0AAX2LJT0-F1
#
_entry.id   AF-A0AAX2LJT0-F1
#
_cell.length_a   1.000
_cell.length_b   1.000
_cell.length_c   1.000
_cell.angle_alpha   90.00
_cell.angle_beta   90.00
_cell.angle_gamma   90.00
#
_symmetry.space_group_name_H-M   'P 1'
#
loop_
_entity.id
_entity.type
_entity.pdbx_description
1 polymer ?
#
loop_
_entity_poly.entity_id
_entity_poly.type
_entity_poly.pdbx_seq_one_letter_code
_entity_poly.pdbx_strand_id
1 'polypeptide(L)'
;MFISYRKKNDTVTSYNDVNKPWKYYDDYGTIHWIEGKSHSISDWYFDLRTGAVLSKKNGDMVVNEYSRIYSHAVQGMIHLKSLKAHWQSTGKGLSSSEELFLDAAQGMILGSSMAKAAREGADEALDHKTVADAKLMEVWSAIDFNSFHELPYYEVQALFASYGITYDRFVQDFQDYTQSKVSKMSALATDFENLNRDIQTVIDSKLETDRQLAGEFRAWQTEL
;
A
#
# COMPACT_ATOMS: atom_id res chain seq x y z
N MET A 1 9.74 8.04 -3.93
CA MET A 1 11.02 8.48 -3.30
C MET A 1 10.76 9.87 -2.71
N PHE A 2 11.38 10.27 -1.59
CA PHE A 2 11.13 11.48 -0.76
C PHE A 2 10.84 12.84 -1.44
N ILE A 3 10.90 12.92 -2.77
CA ILE A 3 10.74 14.10 -3.60
C ILE A 3 9.41 14.84 -3.41
N SER A 4 8.36 14.23 -2.84
CA SER A 4 7.05 14.88 -2.63
C SER A 4 6.76 15.28 -1.17
N TYR A 5 7.62 14.92 -0.21
CA TYR A 5 7.42 15.27 1.20
C TYR A 5 8.24 16.51 1.60
N ARG A 6 7.61 17.47 2.29
CA ARG A 6 8.22 18.75 2.68
C ARG A 6 7.91 19.11 4.14
N LYS A 7 8.82 19.82 4.79
CA LYS A 7 8.55 20.45 6.08
C LYS A 7 7.95 21.85 5.83
N LYS A 8 6.77 22.13 6.41
CA LYS A 8 5.97 23.36 6.16
C LYS A 8 6.75 24.66 6.25
N ASN A 9 7.73 24.73 7.15
CA ASN A 9 8.49 25.94 7.43
C ASN A 9 9.99 25.77 7.10
N ASP A 10 10.34 24.77 6.28
CA ASP A 10 11.70 24.67 5.76
C ASP A 10 11.91 25.71 4.66
N THR A 11 12.73 26.71 4.97
CA THR A 11 12.99 27.83 4.07
C THR A 11 13.73 27.39 2.82
N VAL A 12 14.63 26.41 2.90
CA VAL A 12 15.42 25.94 1.75
C VAL A 12 14.52 25.30 0.71
N THR A 13 13.59 24.44 1.13
CA THR A 13 12.59 23.91 0.21
C THR A 13 11.62 24.99 -0.26
N SER A 14 11.14 25.90 0.59
CA SER A 14 10.22 26.97 0.16
C SER A 14 10.76 27.89 -0.96
N TYR A 15 12.08 28.12 -0.99
CA TYR A 15 12.76 28.94 -2.00
C TYR A 15 13.16 28.14 -3.26
N ASN A 16 13.52 26.87 -3.11
CA ASN A 16 14.01 26.02 -4.21
C ASN A 16 12.99 24.96 -4.67
N ASP A 17 11.71 25.11 -4.30
CA ASP A 17 10.68 24.16 -4.67
C ASP A 17 10.36 24.26 -6.17
N VAL A 18 11.02 23.40 -6.94
CA VAL A 18 10.78 23.21 -8.38
C VAL A 18 9.41 22.58 -8.68
N ASN A 19 8.64 22.19 -7.65
CA ASN A 19 7.25 21.73 -7.77
C ASN A 19 6.23 22.86 -7.53
N LYS A 20 6.62 24.13 -7.72
CA LYS A 20 5.69 25.26 -7.82
C LYS A 20 5.30 25.46 -9.29
N PRO A 21 4.00 25.61 -9.62
CA PRO A 21 3.52 25.77 -11.01
C PRO A 21 3.89 27.10 -11.66
N TRP A 22 4.87 27.83 -11.11
CA TRP A 22 5.32 29.11 -11.61
C TRP A 22 6.58 28.93 -12.45
N LYS A 23 6.33 28.59 -13.73
CA LYS A 23 7.26 28.56 -14.87
C LYS A 23 8.15 27.31 -15.00
N TYR A 24 7.71 26.44 -15.92
CA TYR A 24 8.52 25.51 -16.73
C TYR A 24 9.07 24.22 -16.10
N TYR A 25 8.47 23.69 -15.03
CA TYR A 25 8.80 22.34 -14.55
C TYR A 25 7.56 21.45 -14.50
N ASP A 26 7.74 20.18 -14.84
CA ASP A 26 6.71 19.15 -14.72
C ASP A 26 6.23 19.06 -13.27
N ASP A 27 4.92 18.99 -13.07
CA ASP A 27 4.32 18.71 -11.77
C ASP A 27 4.78 17.31 -11.32
N TYR A 28 5.62 17.26 -10.28
CA TYR A 28 6.15 16.02 -9.71
C TYR A 28 5.15 15.33 -8.76
N GLY A 29 3.89 15.78 -8.74
CA GLY A 29 2.79 15.21 -7.96
C GLY A 29 2.43 16.03 -6.72
N THR A 30 1.44 15.55 -5.96
CA THR A 30 0.94 16.21 -4.74
C THR A 30 2.01 16.34 -3.67
N ILE A 31 2.27 17.57 -3.20
CA ILE A 31 3.19 17.84 -2.09
C ILE A 31 2.50 17.51 -0.75
N HIS A 32 3.13 16.65 0.04
CA HIS A 32 2.70 16.33 1.39
C HIS A 32 3.47 17.19 2.40
N TRP A 33 2.75 18.11 3.04
CA TRP A 33 3.31 19.07 3.99
C TRP A 33 3.27 18.54 5.43
N ILE A 34 4.44 18.31 6.01
CA ILE A 34 4.61 17.84 7.39
C ILE A 34 5.09 19.00 8.27
N GLU A 35 4.68 19.04 9.53
CA GLU A 35 5.19 20.02 10.50
C GLU A 35 6.72 19.91 10.67
N GLY A 36 7.41 21.06 10.60
CA GLY A 36 8.86 21.17 10.81
C GLY A 36 9.47 22.37 10.07
N LYS A 37 10.76 22.64 10.34
CA LYS A 37 11.51 23.81 9.85
C LYS A 37 12.83 23.49 9.15
N SER A 38 13.23 22.21 9.14
CA SER A 38 14.59 21.81 8.77
C SER A 38 14.60 21.01 7.48
N HIS A 39 15.60 21.26 6.65
CA HIS A 39 15.92 20.52 5.42
C HIS A 39 16.84 19.32 5.68
N SER A 40 17.23 19.08 6.93
CA SER A 40 18.21 18.05 7.24
C SER A 40 17.65 16.65 7.05
N ILE A 41 18.42 15.79 6.35
CA ILE A 41 18.09 14.37 6.26
C ILE A 41 18.10 13.68 7.64
N SER A 42 18.80 14.26 8.63
CA SER A 42 18.88 13.74 10.01
C SER A 42 17.64 13.97 10.86
N ASP A 43 16.65 14.72 10.36
CA ASP A 43 15.32 14.87 11.00
C ASP A 43 14.31 13.80 10.56
N TRP A 44 14.79 12.85 9.77
CA TRP A 44 14.09 11.64 9.39
C TRP A 44 14.82 10.44 10.00
N TYR A 45 14.07 9.49 10.54
CA TYR A 45 14.59 8.25 11.08
C TYR A 45 14.10 7.08 10.24
N PHE A 46 14.94 6.07 10.05
CA PHE A 46 14.57 4.83 9.37
C PHE A 46 14.30 3.78 10.44
N ASP A 47 13.04 3.36 10.56
CA ASP A 47 12.68 2.21 11.38
C ASP A 47 13.23 0.95 10.71
N LEU A 48 14.26 0.36 11.32
CA LEU A 48 14.93 -0.84 10.81
C LEU A 48 14.03 -2.09 10.85
N ARG A 49 12.95 -2.07 11.64
CA ARG A 49 11.99 -3.18 11.75
C ARG A 49 10.96 -3.14 10.62
N THR A 50 10.47 -1.94 10.29
CA THR A 50 9.37 -1.77 9.31
C THR A 50 9.85 -1.23 7.95
N GLY A 51 11.11 -0.77 7.86
CA GLY A 51 11.63 -0.08 6.68
C GLY A 51 11.06 1.33 6.49
N ALA A 52 10.18 1.78 7.38
CA ALA A 52 9.48 3.04 7.26
C ALA A 52 10.39 4.22 7.61
N VAL A 53 10.13 5.34 6.94
CA VAL A 53 10.73 6.61 7.33
C VAL A 53 9.79 7.29 8.29
N LEU A 54 10.29 7.69 9.46
CA LEU A 54 9.54 8.41 10.48
C LEU A 54 10.04 9.84 10.63
N SER A 55 9.14 10.76 10.93
CA SER A 55 9.46 12.13 11.31
C SER A 55 9.99 12.16 12.74
N LYS A 56 11.22 12.65 12.95
CA LYS A 56 11.86 12.68 14.28
C LYS A 56 11.10 13.50 15.33
N LYS A 57 10.28 14.45 14.90
CA LYS A 57 9.55 15.37 15.79
C LYS A 57 8.35 14.72 16.48
N ASN A 58 7.68 13.79 15.83
CA ASN A 58 6.41 13.23 16.30
C ASN A 58 6.24 11.72 16.08
N GLY A 59 7.17 11.05 15.38
CA GLY A 59 7.10 9.62 15.09
C GLY A 59 6.19 9.25 13.92
N ASP A 60 5.55 10.23 13.26
CA ASP A 60 4.68 9.97 12.11
C ASP A 60 5.43 9.26 10.99
N MET A 61 4.80 8.26 10.37
CA MET A 61 5.29 7.70 9.11
C MET A 61 5.24 8.74 7.99
N VAL A 62 6.37 8.88 7.32
CA VAL A 62 6.66 9.85 6.26
C VAL A 62 6.71 9.14 4.92
N VAL A 63 7.29 7.94 4.90
CA VAL A 63 7.26 7.05 3.73
C VAL A 63 6.96 5.67 4.28
N ASN A 64 5.73 5.21 4.07
CA ASN A 64 5.33 3.83 4.29
C ASN A 64 5.36 3.05 2.96
N GLU A 65 5.25 1.73 3.02
CA GLU A 65 5.19 0.89 1.81
C GLU A 65 4.06 1.31 0.88
N TYR A 66 2.91 1.73 1.41
CA TYR A 66 1.83 2.35 0.62
C TYR A 66 2.31 3.52 -0.24
N SER A 67 3.06 4.46 0.33
CA SER A 67 3.60 5.60 -0.39
C SER A 67 4.60 5.17 -1.47
N ARG A 68 5.37 4.09 -1.22
CA ARG A 68 6.28 3.52 -2.22
C ARG A 68 5.52 2.89 -3.37
N ILE A 69 4.53 2.04 -3.08
CA ILE A 69 3.67 1.35 -4.05
C ILE A 69 2.94 2.38 -4.92
N TYR A 70 2.32 3.38 -4.29
CA TYR A 70 1.66 4.48 -4.98
C TYR A 70 2.64 5.26 -5.87
N SER A 71 3.83 5.60 -5.35
CA SER A 71 4.85 6.29 -6.15
C SER A 71 5.26 5.47 -7.38
N HIS A 72 5.44 4.16 -7.25
CA HIS A 72 5.76 3.28 -8.37
C HIS A 72 4.66 3.29 -9.43
N ALA A 73 3.39 3.22 -9.01
CA ALA A 73 2.24 3.31 -9.91
C ALA A 73 2.24 4.63 -10.69
N VAL A 74 2.39 5.76 -9.97
CA VAL A 74 2.41 7.10 -10.57
C VAL A 74 3.57 7.25 -11.57
N GLN A 75 4.77 6.82 -11.22
CA GLN A 75 5.93 6.89 -12.12
C GLN A 75 5.73 6.03 -13.37
N GLY A 76 5.16 4.83 -13.22
CA GLY A 76 4.76 3.99 -14.37
C GLY A 76 3.76 4.70 -15.28
N MET A 77 2.74 5.33 -14.71
CA MET A 77 1.72 6.08 -15.47
C MET A 77 2.29 7.33 -16.15
N ILE A 78 3.23 8.04 -15.53
CA ILE A 78 3.94 9.18 -16.15
C ILE A 78 4.75 8.70 -17.35
N HIS A 79 5.49 7.61 -17.20
CA HIS A 79 6.25 7.02 -18.30
C HIS A 79 5.33 6.60 -19.46
N LEU A 80 4.21 5.95 -19.14
CA LEU A 80 3.21 5.54 -20.13
C LEU A 80 2.59 6.74 -20.87
N LYS A 81 2.28 7.82 -20.14
CA LYS A 81 1.78 9.07 -20.72
C LYS A 81 2.81 9.69 -21.68
N SER A 82 4.09 9.70 -21.30
CA SER A 82 5.19 10.19 -22.13
C SER A 82 5.35 9.35 -23.40
N LEU A 83 5.32 8.02 -23.26
CA LEU A 83 5.38 7.09 -24.39
C LEU A 83 4.23 7.30 -25.37
N LYS A 84 3.00 7.42 -24.86
CA LYS A 84 1.81 7.72 -25.67
C LYS A 84 1.99 9.02 -26.46
N ALA A 85 2.43 10.09 -25.81
CA ALA A 85 2.66 11.38 -26.47
C ALA A 85 3.76 11.28 -27.55
N HIS A 86 4.83 10.53 -27.27
CA HIS A 86 5.91 10.31 -28.24
C HIS A 86 5.39 9.60 -29.49
N TRP A 87 4.69 8.46 -29.35
CA TRP A 87 4.13 7.72 -30.50
C TRP A 87 3.10 8.53 -31.29
N GLN A 88 2.29 9.34 -30.62
CA GLN A 88 1.38 10.27 -31.29
C GLN A 88 2.13 11.33 -32.13
N SER A 89 3.32 11.75 -31.68
CA SER A 89 4.12 12.79 -32.36
C SER A 89 4.94 12.29 -33.54
N THR A 90 5.26 10.99 -33.60
CA THR A 90 6.13 10.40 -34.63
C THR A 90 5.38 9.77 -35.80
N GLY A 91 4.04 9.76 -35.79
CA GLY A 91 3.20 9.07 -36.78
C GLY A 91 1.94 9.83 -37.22
N LYS A 92 0.99 9.11 -37.84
CA LYS A 92 -0.34 9.62 -38.24
C LYS A 92 -1.39 9.53 -37.12
N GLY A 93 -0.96 9.41 -35.86
CA GLY A 93 -1.77 8.94 -34.74
C GLY A 93 -1.33 7.56 -34.25
N LEU A 94 -1.93 7.08 -33.15
CA LEU A 94 -1.65 5.75 -32.62
C LEU A 94 -2.23 4.68 -33.53
N SER A 95 -1.45 3.63 -33.78
CA SER A 95 -1.95 2.39 -34.37
C SER A 95 -2.71 1.57 -33.34
N SER A 96 -3.59 0.68 -33.81
CA SER A 96 -4.34 -0.23 -32.92
C SER A 96 -3.44 -1.13 -32.08
N SER A 97 -2.26 -1.51 -32.59
CA SER A 97 -1.27 -2.29 -31.83
C SER A 97 -0.62 -1.48 -30.72
N GLU A 98 -0.32 -0.20 -30.97
CA GLU A 98 0.20 0.71 -29.94
C GLU A 98 -0.85 1.01 -28.87
N GLU A 99 -2.11 1.20 -29.25
CA GLU A 99 -3.23 1.36 -28.30
C GLU A 99 -3.38 0.12 -27.41
N LEU A 100 -3.41 -1.08 -28.01
CA LEU A 100 -3.49 -2.33 -27.27
C LEU A 100 -2.33 -2.50 -26.28
N PHE A 101 -1.10 -2.14 -26.69
CA PHE A 101 0.05 -2.17 -25.81
C PHE A 101 -0.08 -1.18 -24.65
N LEU A 102 -0.51 0.06 -24.92
CA LEU A 102 -0.67 1.08 -23.88
C LEU A 102 -1.74 0.66 -22.85
N ASP A 103 -2.86 0.10 -23.31
CA ASP A 103 -3.92 -0.40 -22.44
C ASP A 103 -3.44 -1.58 -21.58
N ALA A 104 -2.71 -2.52 -22.19
CA ALA A 104 -2.09 -3.64 -21.48
C ALA A 104 -1.09 -3.16 -20.41
N ALA A 105 -0.19 -2.25 -20.77
CA ALA A 105 0.79 -1.69 -19.85
C ALA A 105 0.14 -0.90 -18.70
N GLN A 106 -0.92 -0.12 -19.00
CA GLN A 106 -1.72 0.55 -17.97
C GLN A 106 -2.35 -0.46 -17.00
N GLY A 107 -2.96 -1.53 -17.55
CA GLY A 107 -3.55 -2.61 -16.77
C GLY A 107 -2.54 -3.27 -15.83
N MET A 108 -1.35 -3.60 -16.32
CA MET A 108 -0.29 -4.20 -15.48
C MET A 108 0.17 -3.26 -14.36
N ILE A 109 0.43 -1.98 -14.67
CA ILE A 109 0.92 -0.99 -13.69
C ILE A 109 -0.10 -0.84 -12.56
N LEU A 110 -1.38 -0.66 -12.91
CA LEU A 110 -2.44 -0.45 -11.92
C LEU A 110 -2.76 -1.75 -11.17
N GLY A 111 -2.94 -2.87 -11.87
CA GLY A 111 -3.25 -4.17 -11.27
C GLY A 111 -2.20 -4.61 -10.26
N SER A 112 -0.91 -4.54 -10.63
CA SER A 112 0.20 -4.94 -9.77
C SER A 112 0.31 -4.04 -8.54
N SER A 113 0.16 -2.73 -8.73
CA SER A 113 0.24 -1.76 -7.63
C SER A 113 -0.94 -1.91 -6.65
N MET A 114 -2.15 -2.17 -7.15
CA MET A 114 -3.32 -2.40 -6.30
C MET A 114 -3.21 -3.70 -5.52
N ALA A 115 -2.77 -4.80 -6.16
CA ALA A 115 -2.52 -6.08 -5.49
C ALA A 115 -1.48 -5.94 -4.38
N LYS A 116 -0.35 -5.27 -4.67
CA LYS A 116 0.69 -5.04 -3.66
C LYS A 116 0.20 -4.17 -2.50
N ALA A 117 -0.55 -3.11 -2.78
CA ALA A 117 -1.11 -2.24 -1.73
C ALA A 117 -2.11 -2.99 -0.84
N ALA A 118 -2.96 -3.82 -1.43
CA ALA A 118 -3.92 -4.61 -0.67
C ALA A 118 -3.24 -5.67 0.21
N ARG A 119 -2.21 -6.35 -0.31
CA ARG A 119 -1.40 -7.30 0.46
C ARG A 119 -0.69 -6.63 1.64
N GLU A 120 -0.03 -5.50 1.39
CA GLU A 120 0.62 -4.71 2.45
C GLU A 120 -0.36 -4.32 3.55
N GLY A 121 -1.55 -3.83 3.19
CA GLY A 121 -2.59 -3.50 4.17
C GLY A 121 -3.08 -4.71 4.98
N ALA A 122 -3.21 -5.87 4.34
CA ALA A 122 -3.60 -7.10 5.01
C ALA A 122 -2.53 -7.58 6.01
N ASP A 123 -1.25 -7.47 5.64
CA ASP A 123 -0.13 -7.83 6.49
C ASP A 123 0.00 -6.86 7.68
N GLU A 124 -0.16 -5.54 7.45
CA GLU A 124 -0.17 -4.54 8.53
C GLU A 124 -1.32 -4.79 9.53
N ALA A 125 -2.50 -5.16 9.03
CA ALA A 125 -3.63 -5.50 9.90
C ALA A 125 -3.37 -6.74 10.76
N LEU A 126 -2.68 -7.74 10.21
CA LEU A 126 -2.27 -8.94 10.95
C LEU A 126 -1.22 -8.59 12.03
N ASP A 127 -0.27 -7.72 11.72
CA ASP A 127 0.73 -7.23 12.67
C ASP A 127 0.07 -6.46 13.83
N HIS A 128 -0.84 -5.53 13.51
CA HIS A 128 -1.60 -4.79 14.53
C HIS A 128 -2.43 -5.72 15.40
N LYS A 129 -3.09 -6.72 14.81
CA LYS A 129 -3.82 -7.75 15.57
C LYS A 129 -2.88 -8.49 16.51
N THR A 130 -1.74 -8.97 16.04
CA THR A 130 -0.77 -9.73 16.84
C THR A 130 -0.31 -8.94 18.05
N VAL A 131 0.00 -7.65 17.87
CA VAL A 131 0.38 -6.76 18.97
C VAL A 131 -0.79 -6.50 19.93
N ALA A 132 -2.00 -6.29 19.39
CA ALA A 132 -3.20 -6.05 20.20
C ALA A 132 -3.57 -7.28 21.05
N ASP A 133 -3.53 -8.47 20.47
CA ASP A 133 -3.82 -9.74 21.16
C ASP A 133 -2.83 -9.98 22.30
N ALA A 134 -1.53 -9.72 22.08
CA ALA A 134 -0.51 -9.84 23.12
C ALA A 134 -0.75 -8.87 24.29
N LYS A 135 -1.03 -7.59 23.99
CA LYS A 135 -1.33 -6.58 25.02
C LYS A 135 -2.63 -6.90 25.76
N LEU A 136 -3.64 -7.42 25.07
CA LEU A 136 -4.88 -7.82 25.69
C LEU A 136 -4.67 -8.96 26.70
N MET A 137 -3.85 -9.94 26.33
CA MET A 137 -3.47 -11.03 27.23
C MET A 137 -2.64 -10.56 28.42
N GLU A 138 -1.78 -9.56 28.24
CA GLU A 138 -1.05 -8.91 29.34
C GLU A 138 -2.01 -8.26 30.34
N VAL A 139 -2.97 -7.46 29.84
CA VAL A 139 -3.98 -6.80 30.69
C VAL A 139 -4.85 -7.84 31.40
N TRP A 140 -5.29 -8.88 30.70
CA TRP A 140 -6.07 -9.97 31.31
C TRP A 140 -5.30 -10.68 32.42
N SER A 141 -4.03 -11.01 32.18
CA SER A 141 -3.17 -11.72 33.15
C SER A 141 -2.78 -10.86 34.36
N ALA A 142 -2.85 -9.54 34.23
CA ALA A 142 -2.61 -8.60 35.33
C ALA A 142 -3.79 -8.50 36.32
N ILE A 143 -4.95 -9.06 35.99
CA ILE A 143 -6.10 -9.10 36.91
C ILE A 143 -5.79 -10.08 38.03
N ASP A 144 -5.48 -9.55 39.22
CA ASP A 144 -5.28 -10.38 40.41
C ASP A 144 -6.59 -10.59 41.17
N PHE A 145 -7.25 -11.71 40.88
CA PHE A 145 -8.45 -12.14 41.60
C PHE A 145 -8.19 -12.54 43.06
N ASN A 146 -6.92 -12.66 43.50
CA ASN A 146 -6.57 -12.94 44.90
C ASN A 146 -6.32 -11.68 45.74
N SER A 147 -6.39 -10.50 45.13
CA SER A 147 -6.12 -9.23 45.80
C SER A 147 -7.14 -8.84 46.89
N PHE A 148 -8.30 -9.51 46.92
CA PHE A 148 -9.35 -9.32 47.92
C PHE A 148 -9.34 -10.49 48.90
N HIS A 149 -8.92 -10.25 50.13
CA HIS A 149 -8.77 -11.30 51.15
C HIS A 149 -10.06 -11.54 51.96
N GLU A 150 -11.01 -10.61 51.87
CA GLU A 150 -12.30 -10.66 52.56
C GLU A 150 -13.32 -11.56 51.85
N LEU A 151 -13.09 -11.87 50.57
CA LEU A 151 -13.96 -12.70 49.73
C LEU A 151 -13.18 -13.91 49.21
N PRO A 152 -13.80 -15.10 49.11
CA PRO A 152 -13.18 -16.23 48.44
C PRO A 152 -13.01 -15.97 46.94
N TYR A 153 -11.98 -16.58 46.33
CA TYR A 153 -11.59 -16.40 44.93
C TYR A 153 -12.77 -16.41 43.94
N TYR A 154 -13.69 -17.37 44.07
CA TYR A 154 -14.83 -17.51 43.16
C TYR A 154 -15.86 -16.37 43.29
N GLU A 155 -16.01 -15.75 44.47
CA GLU A 155 -16.88 -14.59 44.67
C GLU A 155 -16.28 -13.33 44.02
N VAL A 156 -14.95 -13.17 44.10
CA VAL A 156 -14.24 -12.10 43.39
C VAL A 156 -14.42 -12.27 41.88
N GLN A 157 -14.24 -13.48 41.34
CA GLN A 157 -14.49 -13.75 39.93
C GLN A 157 -15.94 -13.45 39.52
N ALA A 158 -16.92 -13.87 40.33
CA ALA A 158 -18.33 -13.60 40.06
C ALA A 158 -18.67 -12.10 40.08
N LEU A 159 -18.05 -11.34 40.98
CA LEU A 159 -18.20 -9.89 41.03
C LEU A 159 -17.65 -9.23 39.76
N PHE A 160 -16.44 -9.57 39.33
CA PHE A 160 -15.86 -9.08 38.07
C PHE A 160 -16.73 -9.47 36.86
N ALA A 161 -17.22 -10.71 36.83
CA ALA A 161 -18.14 -11.19 35.80
C ALA A 161 -19.45 -10.39 35.78
N SER A 162 -19.97 -9.94 36.93
CA SER A 162 -21.16 -9.10 37.02
C SER A 162 -20.98 -7.72 36.36
N TYR A 163 -19.75 -7.22 36.28
CA TYR A 163 -19.37 -6.02 35.51
C TYR A 163 -18.97 -6.32 34.06
N GLY A 164 -19.14 -7.56 33.60
CA GLY A 164 -18.81 -7.99 32.24
C GLY A 164 -17.34 -8.37 32.04
N ILE A 165 -16.52 -8.38 33.09
CA ILE A 165 -15.11 -8.76 33.03
C ILE A 165 -15.02 -10.28 33.10
N THR A 166 -15.17 -10.91 31.94
CA THR A 166 -15.04 -12.36 31.75
C THR A 166 -14.02 -12.61 30.65
N TYR A 167 -13.38 -13.78 30.64
CA TYR A 167 -12.43 -14.12 29.59
C TYR A 167 -13.08 -14.03 28.21
N ASP A 168 -14.27 -14.60 28.06
CA ASP A 168 -15.01 -14.62 26.80
C ASP A 168 -15.28 -13.20 26.29
N ARG A 169 -15.82 -12.31 27.14
CA ARG A 169 -16.13 -10.93 26.71
C ARG A 169 -14.91 -10.03 26.54
N PHE A 170 -13.90 -10.21 27.37
CA PHE A 170 -12.76 -9.29 27.39
C PHE A 170 -11.69 -9.71 26.38
N VAL A 171 -11.40 -11.00 26.31
CA VAL A 171 -10.36 -11.57 25.45
C VAL A 171 -10.97 -12.09 24.14
N GLN A 172 -11.92 -13.02 24.23
CA GLN A 172 -12.37 -13.76 23.06
C GLN A 172 -13.15 -12.89 22.07
N ASP A 173 -14.11 -12.10 22.54
CA ASP A 173 -14.89 -11.19 21.68
C ASP A 173 -13.98 -10.20 20.91
N PHE A 174 -12.92 -9.70 21.55
CA PHE A 174 -11.96 -8.80 20.90
C PHE A 174 -11.11 -9.54 19.85
N GLN A 175 -10.59 -10.73 20.19
CA GLN A 175 -9.81 -11.54 19.27
C GLN A 175 -10.63 -11.97 18.05
N ASP A 176 -11.89 -12.34 18.25
CA ASP A 176 -12.82 -12.69 17.17
C ASP A 176 -13.14 -11.47 16.30
N TYR A 177 -13.34 -10.30 16.91
CA TYR A 177 -13.55 -9.05 16.19
C TYR A 177 -12.35 -8.68 15.32
N THR A 178 -11.13 -8.69 15.87
CA THR A 178 -9.91 -8.34 15.10
C THR A 178 -9.60 -9.40 14.05
N GLN A 179 -9.79 -10.68 14.34
CA GLN A 179 -9.64 -11.77 13.38
C GLN A 179 -10.60 -11.61 12.19
N SER A 180 -11.84 -11.21 12.43
CA SER A 180 -12.81 -10.92 11.37
C SER A 180 -12.33 -9.79 10.44
N LYS A 181 -11.70 -8.74 11.00
CA LYS A 181 -11.14 -7.64 10.19
C LYS A 181 -9.93 -8.08 9.37
N VAL A 182 -8.98 -8.79 9.98
CA VAL A 182 -7.81 -9.35 9.28
C VAL A 182 -8.25 -10.28 8.15
N SER A 183 -9.23 -11.14 8.40
CA SER A 183 -9.75 -12.08 7.39
C SER A 183 -10.36 -11.35 6.19
N LYS A 184 -11.11 -10.26 6.42
CA LYS A 184 -11.68 -9.43 5.34
C LYS A 184 -10.61 -8.74 4.51
N MET A 185 -9.56 -8.22 5.15
CA MET A 185 -8.45 -7.56 4.45
C MET A 185 -7.62 -8.56 3.64
N SER A 186 -7.37 -9.74 4.20
CA SER A 186 -6.67 -10.82 3.50
C SER A 186 -7.46 -11.32 2.28
N ALA A 187 -8.79 -11.47 2.40
CA ALA A 187 -9.65 -11.80 1.27
C ALA A 187 -9.58 -10.74 0.16
N LEU A 188 -9.67 -9.45 0.53
CA LEU A 188 -9.53 -8.35 -0.43
C LEU A 188 -8.17 -8.36 -1.13
N ALA A 189 -7.08 -8.63 -0.40
CA ALA A 189 -5.76 -8.78 -0.98
C ALA A 189 -5.71 -9.90 -2.03
N THR A 190 -6.29 -11.05 -1.72
CA THR A 190 -6.41 -12.18 -2.65
C THR A 190 -7.25 -11.84 -3.87
N ASP A 191 -8.34 -11.08 -3.72
CA ASP A 191 -9.16 -10.62 -4.86
C ASP A 191 -8.35 -9.73 -5.81
N PHE A 192 -7.53 -8.81 -5.28
CA PHE A 192 -6.66 -7.99 -6.13
C PHE A 192 -5.53 -8.77 -6.78
N GLU A 193 -4.95 -9.77 -6.10
CA GLU A 193 -3.95 -10.65 -6.69
C GLU A 193 -4.52 -11.48 -7.84
N ASN A 194 -5.76 -11.98 -7.68
CA ASN A 194 -6.48 -12.67 -8.74
C ASN A 194 -6.75 -11.75 -9.92
N LEU A 195 -7.25 -10.53 -9.66
CA LEU A 195 -7.45 -9.54 -10.72
C LEU A 195 -6.14 -9.23 -11.47
N ASN A 196 -5.04 -9.05 -10.76
CA ASN A 196 -3.73 -8.82 -11.37
C ASN A 196 -3.28 -10.01 -12.25
N ARG A 197 -3.49 -11.24 -11.77
CA ARG A 197 -3.21 -12.47 -12.54
C ARG A 197 -4.08 -12.59 -13.79
N ASP A 198 -5.36 -12.22 -13.69
CA ASP A 198 -6.29 -12.25 -14.83
C ASP A 198 -5.89 -11.22 -15.89
N ILE A 199 -5.49 -10.01 -15.47
CA ILE A 199 -4.93 -8.98 -16.37
C ILE A 199 -3.69 -9.53 -17.09
N GLN A 200 -2.75 -10.13 -16.35
CA GLN A 200 -1.54 -10.73 -16.93
C GLN A 200 -1.89 -11.82 -17.94
N THR A 201 -2.83 -12.69 -17.60
CA THR A 201 -3.29 -13.81 -18.44
C THR A 201 -3.88 -13.33 -19.77
N VAL A 202 -4.72 -12.30 -19.73
CA VAL A 202 -5.31 -11.71 -20.94
C VAL A 202 -4.22 -11.13 -21.84
N ILE A 203 -3.23 -10.46 -21.26
CA ILE A 203 -2.13 -9.85 -22.02
C ILE A 203 -1.26 -10.93 -22.67
N ASP A 204 -0.86 -11.96 -21.91
CA ASP A 204 -0.05 -13.06 -22.43
C ASP A 204 -0.79 -13.81 -23.56
N SER A 205 -2.11 -14.01 -23.42
CA SER A 205 -2.95 -14.62 -24.46
C SER A 205 -2.97 -13.79 -25.75
N LYS A 206 -3.04 -12.45 -25.64
CA LYS A 206 -2.98 -11.56 -26.81
C LYS A 206 -1.63 -11.62 -27.50
N LEU A 207 -0.54 -11.59 -26.73
CA LEU A 207 0.82 -11.69 -27.27
C LEU A 207 1.05 -13.02 -28.00
N GLU A 208 0.53 -14.13 -27.46
CA GLU A 208 0.66 -15.43 -28.09
C GLU A 208 -0.17 -15.54 -29.38
N THR A 209 -1.39 -14.98 -29.38
CA THR A 209 -2.23 -14.91 -30.59
C THR A 209 -1.53 -14.13 -31.71
N ASP A 210 -0.92 -12.98 -31.38
CA ASP A 210 -0.16 -12.17 -32.36
C ASP A 210 1.06 -12.92 -32.91
N ARG A 211 1.79 -13.65 -32.06
CA ARG A 211 2.94 -14.48 -32.48
C ARG A 211 2.51 -15.58 -33.42
N GLN A 212 1.40 -16.26 -33.12
CA GLN A 212 0.86 -17.31 -33.98
C GLN A 212 0.48 -16.75 -35.34
N LEU A 213 -0.30 -15.66 -35.39
CA LEU A 213 -0.68 -15.00 -36.63
C LEU A 213 0.54 -14.60 -37.46
N ALA A 214 1.54 -13.96 -36.85
CA ALA A 214 2.78 -13.59 -37.53
C ALA A 214 3.55 -14.81 -38.08
N GLY A 215 3.46 -15.96 -37.40
CA GLY A 215 3.98 -17.24 -37.89
C GLY A 215 3.23 -17.76 -39.11
N GLU A 216 1.90 -17.78 -39.06
CA GLU A 216 1.03 -18.21 -40.16
C GLU A 216 1.24 -17.36 -41.43
N PHE A 217 1.34 -16.04 -41.30
CA PHE A 217 1.64 -15.15 -42.43
C PHE A 217 2.97 -15.47 -43.10
N ARG A 218 4.02 -15.74 -42.30
CA ARG A 218 5.33 -16.15 -42.85
C ARG A 218 5.24 -17.48 -43.59
N ALA A 219 4.45 -18.44 -43.09
CA ALA A 219 4.25 -19.73 -43.75
C ALA A 219 3.53 -19.55 -45.10
N TRP A 220 2.41 -18.82 -45.12
CA TRP A 220 1.66 -18.56 -46.36
C TRP A 220 2.48 -17.81 -47.41
N GLN A 221 3.38 -16.93 -46.99
CA GLN A 221 4.28 -16.24 -47.92
C GLN A 221 5.26 -17.18 -48.62
N THR A 222 5.58 -18.34 -48.03
CA THR A 222 6.40 -19.38 -48.70
C THR A 222 5.60 -20.26 -49.65
N GLU A 223 4.27 -20.19 -49.59
CA GLU A 223 3.35 -20.90 -50.48
C GLU A 223 2.93 -20.06 -51.71
N LEU A 224 3.27 -18.76 -51.73
CA LEU A 224 3.13 -17.84 -52.85
C LEU A 224 4.34 -17.87 -53.79
#